data_AF-A0A368HBD0-F1
#
_entry.id   AF-A0A368HBD0-F1
#
_cell.length_a   1.000
_cell.length_b   1.000
_cell.length_c   1.000
_cell.angle_alpha   90.00
_cell.angle_beta   90.00
_cell.angle_gamma   90.00
#
_symmetry.space_group_name_H-M   'P 1'
#
loop_
_entity.id
_entity.type
_entity.pdbx_description
1 polymer ?
#
loop_
_entity_poly.entity_id
_entity_poly.type
_entity_poly.pdbx_seq_one_letter_code
_entity_poly.pdbx_strand_id
1 'polypeptide(L)'
;LPFCNSNNPFFSGSLGVRSYQALRSAIENKIGVDKAQGLANTCMAFKYYKTCFNGRADYVNCANNPLGLLVDQNGTATGITEDQAFGYTKIFNQFDFSCGAGFAEFTNNDDCAASVFLTGTSEMRTCDSNFAASIKRDSDPLNTCAYVEVAKECYMTAFSKRCSQYPEVVWWGCNYERMGTQTNYPQCSQIFCTYNE
;
A
#
# COMPACT_ATOMS: atom_id res chain seq x y z
N LEU A 1 0.40 18.55 -3.50
CA LEU A 1 -1.04 18.23 -3.56
C LEU A 1 -1.78 19.48 -3.12
N PRO A 2 -2.50 20.18 -4.01
CA PRO A 2 -3.31 21.33 -3.59
C PRO A 2 -4.49 20.92 -2.70
N PHE A 3 -4.67 19.61 -2.41
CA PHE A 3 -5.86 19.10 -1.74
C PHE A 3 -5.87 19.29 -0.21
N CYS A 4 -4.70 19.47 0.43
CA CYS A 4 -4.62 19.59 1.90
C CYS A 4 -3.64 20.64 2.43
N ASN A 5 -2.92 21.35 1.56
CA ASN A 5 -2.19 22.56 1.94
C ASN A 5 -1.83 23.29 0.65
N SER A 6 -2.17 24.58 0.57
CA SER A 6 -2.00 25.41 -0.64
C SER A 6 -0.54 25.57 -1.10
N ASN A 7 0.44 25.10 -0.31
CA ASN A 7 1.85 25.37 -0.51
C ASN A 7 2.73 24.16 -0.86
N ASN A 8 2.17 23.00 -1.24
CA ASN A 8 3.01 21.81 -1.49
C ASN A 8 3.09 21.31 -2.96
N PRO A 9 4.23 21.49 -3.65
CA PRO A 9 4.37 21.21 -5.08
C PRO A 9 4.74 19.75 -5.44
N PHE A 10 4.81 18.81 -4.49
CA PHE A 10 5.46 17.52 -4.76
C PHE A 10 4.71 16.56 -5.71
N PHE A 11 3.42 16.78 -5.94
CA PHE A 11 2.68 16.13 -7.03
C PHE A 11 2.16 17.20 -7.99
N SER A 12 3.09 18.05 -8.44
CA SER A 12 2.95 18.79 -9.69
C SER A 12 2.63 17.79 -10.80
N GLY A 13 1.82 18.18 -11.79
CA GLY A 13 1.58 17.40 -13.02
C GLY A 13 2.87 16.97 -13.75
N SER A 14 4.05 17.43 -13.31
CA SER A 14 5.38 17.06 -13.79
C SER A 14 5.87 15.64 -13.45
N LEU A 15 5.25 14.89 -12.52
CA LEU A 15 5.61 13.47 -12.33
C LEU A 15 4.90 12.54 -13.34
N GLY A 16 3.93 13.04 -14.12
CA GLY A 16 3.24 12.24 -15.15
C GLY A 16 2.45 11.04 -14.62
N VAL A 17 2.26 10.91 -13.31
CA VAL A 17 1.56 9.78 -12.69
C VAL A 17 0.06 10.02 -12.76
N ARG A 18 -0.56 9.55 -13.84
CA ARG A 18 -1.98 9.79 -14.15
C ARG A 18 -2.96 9.03 -13.25
N SER A 19 -2.49 8.08 -12.43
CA SER A 19 -3.32 7.26 -11.53
C SER A 19 -2.51 6.57 -10.42
N TYR A 20 -3.18 6.10 -9.36
CA TYR A 20 -2.50 5.34 -8.28
C TYR A 20 -1.87 4.04 -8.79
N GLN A 21 -2.42 3.42 -9.84
CA GLN A 21 -1.84 2.22 -10.45
C GLN A 21 -0.49 2.53 -11.10
N ALA A 22 -0.37 3.66 -11.79
CA ALA A 22 0.91 4.08 -12.35
C ALA A 22 1.94 4.37 -11.25
N LEU A 23 1.52 4.98 -10.14
CA LEU A 23 2.38 5.22 -8.97
C LEU A 23 2.88 3.89 -8.40
N ARG A 24 1.96 2.96 -8.14
CA ARG A 24 2.24 1.63 -7.64
C ARG A 24 3.24 0.91 -8.54
N SER A 25 2.95 0.81 -9.84
CA SER A 25 3.81 0.11 -10.79
C SER A 25 5.21 0.70 -10.85
N ALA A 26 5.35 2.03 -10.81
CA ALA A 26 6.66 2.68 -10.81
C ALA A 26 7.48 2.34 -9.57
N ILE A 27 6.84 2.36 -8.39
CA ILE A 27 7.51 2.06 -7.12
C ILE A 27 7.86 0.58 -7.02
N GLU A 28 6.90 -0.30 -7.29
CA GLU A 28 7.11 -1.76 -7.27
C GLU A 28 8.19 -2.19 -8.26
N ASN A 29 8.22 -1.61 -9.47
CA ASN A 29 9.29 -1.85 -10.41
C ASN A 29 10.65 -1.38 -9.87
N LYS A 30 10.71 -0.19 -9.23
CA LYS A 30 11.94 0.30 -8.62
C LYS A 30 12.43 -0.60 -7.50
N ILE A 31 11.54 -1.08 -6.63
CA ILE A 31 11.87 -2.06 -5.58
C ILE A 31 12.32 -3.39 -6.20
N GLY A 32 11.66 -3.85 -7.27
CA GLY A 32 12.02 -5.09 -7.96
C GLY A 32 13.41 -5.04 -8.60
N VAL A 33 13.76 -3.92 -9.26
CA VAL A 33 15.05 -3.77 -9.96
C VAL A 33 16.19 -3.45 -9.01
N ASP A 34 15.98 -2.48 -8.10
CA ASP A 34 17.03 -1.96 -7.22
C ASP A 34 17.08 -2.68 -5.85
N LYS A 35 16.18 -3.64 -5.61
CA LYS A 35 16.12 -4.50 -4.42
C LYS A 35 16.10 -3.70 -3.10
N ALA A 36 16.93 -4.04 -2.11
CA ALA A 36 17.02 -3.31 -0.84
C ALA A 36 17.28 -1.81 -1.05
N GLN A 37 18.12 -1.43 -2.03
CA GLN A 37 18.36 -0.02 -2.34
C GLN A 37 17.12 0.65 -2.93
N GLY A 38 16.33 -0.07 -3.72
CA GLY A 38 15.03 0.39 -4.22
C GLY A 38 14.05 0.70 -3.10
N LEU A 39 13.94 -0.20 -2.12
CA LEU A 39 13.12 0.02 -0.93
C LEU A 39 13.65 1.20 -0.09
N ALA A 40 14.95 1.25 0.19
CA ALA A 40 15.56 2.35 0.96
C ALA A 40 15.31 3.72 0.31
N ASN A 41 15.50 3.82 -1.01
CA ASN A 41 15.23 5.06 -1.76
C ASN A 41 13.76 5.44 -1.72
N THR A 42 12.86 4.46 -1.86
CA THR A 42 11.42 4.66 -1.73
C THR A 42 11.05 5.18 -0.34
N CYS A 43 11.63 4.60 0.70
CA CYS A 43 11.41 5.00 2.08
C CYS A 43 11.93 6.40 2.38
N MET A 44 13.08 6.79 1.83
CA MET A 44 13.60 8.15 1.93
C MET A 44 12.68 9.15 1.22
N ALA A 45 12.22 8.83 0.00
CA ALA A 45 11.26 9.68 -0.72
C ALA A 45 9.92 9.79 0.04
N PHE A 46 9.44 8.71 0.62
CA PHE A 46 8.21 8.70 1.42
C PHE A 46 8.36 9.50 2.72
N LYS A 47 9.51 9.41 3.38
CA LYS A 47 9.83 10.27 4.53
C LYS A 47 9.81 11.74 4.14
N TYR A 48 10.44 12.10 3.02
CA TYR A 48 10.41 13.46 2.50
C TYR A 48 8.97 13.91 2.19
N TYR A 49 8.18 13.06 1.55
CA TYR A 49 6.75 13.32 1.31
C TYR A 49 5.98 13.62 2.61
N LYS A 50 6.24 12.92 3.72
CA LYS A 50 5.57 13.24 4.99
C LYS A 50 5.96 14.61 5.58
N THR A 51 7.13 15.14 5.23
CA THR A 51 7.53 16.51 5.65
C THR A 51 6.77 17.60 4.90
N CYS A 52 6.03 17.24 3.84
CA CYS A 52 5.14 18.15 3.13
C CYS A 52 3.91 18.59 3.95
N PHE A 53 3.64 17.92 5.07
CA PHE A 53 2.50 18.16 5.94
C PHE A 53 2.93 18.94 7.18
N ASN A 54 2.01 19.69 7.78
CA ASN A 54 2.28 20.49 8.99
C ASN A 54 2.52 19.61 10.24
N GLY A 55 2.37 18.30 10.12
CA GLY A 55 2.67 17.32 11.15
C GLY A 55 2.04 15.96 10.85
N ARG A 56 2.22 15.01 11.78
CA ARG A 56 1.67 13.66 11.65
C ARG A 56 0.14 13.66 11.52
N ALA A 57 -0.55 14.48 12.31
CA ALA A 57 -2.01 14.54 12.28
C ALA A 57 -2.53 15.02 10.92
N ASP A 58 -1.88 16.03 10.33
CA ASP A 58 -2.20 16.57 9.01
C ASP A 58 -1.97 15.51 7.91
N TYR A 59 -0.84 14.79 7.97
CA TYR A 59 -0.58 13.65 7.08
C TYR A 59 -1.66 12.55 7.21
N VAL A 60 -1.99 12.15 8.43
CA VAL A 60 -2.95 11.07 8.68
C VAL A 60 -4.33 11.46 8.15
N ASN A 61 -4.77 12.68 8.44
CA ASN A 61 -6.10 13.14 8.04
C ASN A 61 -6.19 13.37 6.52
N CYS A 62 -5.12 13.84 5.88
CA CYS A 62 -5.14 14.16 4.46
C CYS A 62 -4.86 12.96 3.55
N ALA A 63 -3.75 12.28 3.80
CA ALA A 63 -3.17 11.35 2.84
C ALA A 63 -3.32 9.89 3.26
N ASN A 64 -3.36 9.62 4.56
CA ASN A 64 -3.48 8.26 5.09
C ASN A 64 -4.95 7.81 5.29
N ASN A 65 -5.89 8.74 5.22
CA ASN A 65 -7.32 8.51 5.31
C ASN A 65 -7.99 8.79 3.95
N PRO A 66 -8.73 7.82 3.36
CA PRO A 66 -9.44 8.03 2.10
C PRO A 66 -10.33 9.27 2.07
N LEU A 67 -11.01 9.59 3.19
CA LEU A 67 -11.89 10.75 3.27
C LEU A 67 -11.15 12.08 3.03
N GLY A 68 -9.90 12.18 3.50
CA GLY A 68 -9.06 13.37 3.27
C GLY A 68 -8.58 13.55 1.84
N LEU A 69 -8.67 12.50 1.01
CA LEU A 69 -8.41 12.57 -0.42
C LEU A 69 -9.68 12.93 -1.20
N LEU A 70 -10.87 12.55 -0.71
CA LEU A 70 -12.15 12.81 -1.37
C LEU A 70 -12.63 14.25 -1.17
N VAL A 71 -12.35 14.83 -0.01
CA VAL A 71 -12.85 16.15 0.39
C VAL A 71 -11.68 16.99 0.91
N ASP A 72 -11.57 18.22 0.41
CA ASP A 72 -10.54 19.16 0.86
C ASP A 72 -10.86 19.78 2.24
N GLN A 73 -9.94 20.57 2.77
CA GLN A 73 -10.08 21.23 4.07
C GLN A 73 -11.27 22.21 4.16
N ASN A 74 -11.82 22.64 3.02
CA ASN A 74 -12.98 23.53 2.94
C ASN A 74 -14.29 22.77 2.75
N GLY A 75 -14.28 21.43 2.79
CA GLY A 75 -15.47 20.61 2.55
C GLY A 75 -15.83 20.44 1.08
N THR A 76 -14.93 20.77 0.15
CA THR A 76 -15.17 20.70 -1.29
C THR A 76 -14.65 19.37 -1.86
N ALA A 77 -15.43 18.75 -2.75
CA ALA A 77 -15.01 17.54 -3.44
C ALA A 77 -13.76 17.80 -4.30
N THR A 78 -12.74 16.97 -4.15
CA THR A 78 -11.46 17.12 -4.86
C THR A 78 -11.52 16.60 -6.31
N GLY A 79 -12.56 15.84 -6.64
CA GLY A 79 -12.68 15.10 -7.91
C GLY A 79 -11.97 13.74 -7.93
N ILE A 80 -11.32 13.35 -6.82
CA ILE A 80 -10.79 11.98 -6.63
C ILE A 80 -11.96 11.03 -6.39
N THR A 81 -11.96 9.88 -7.07
CA THR A 81 -12.97 8.84 -6.84
C THR A 81 -12.65 8.00 -5.60
N GLU A 82 -13.64 7.31 -5.04
CA GLU A 82 -13.42 6.40 -3.90
C GLU A 82 -12.36 5.32 -4.21
N ASP A 83 -12.40 4.71 -5.39
CA ASP A 83 -11.39 3.74 -5.83
C ASP A 83 -9.98 4.35 -5.86
N GLN A 84 -9.85 5.59 -6.35
CA GLN A 84 -8.56 6.27 -6.34
C GLN A 84 -8.08 6.60 -4.93
N ALA A 85 -8.98 7.06 -4.06
CA ALA A 85 -8.66 7.36 -2.67
C ALA A 85 -8.16 6.09 -1.95
N PHE A 86 -8.89 4.98 -2.05
CA PHE A 86 -8.48 3.69 -1.48
C PHE A 86 -7.18 3.16 -2.08
N GLY A 87 -6.98 3.35 -3.38
CA GLY A 87 -5.75 2.97 -4.07
C GLY A 87 -4.51 3.72 -3.55
N TYR A 88 -4.62 5.04 -3.38
CA TYR A 88 -3.53 5.87 -2.84
C TYR A 88 -3.26 5.57 -1.36
N THR A 89 -4.29 5.50 -0.52
CA THR A 89 -4.10 5.17 0.90
C THR A 89 -3.52 3.77 1.08
N LYS A 90 -3.92 2.80 0.25
CA LYS A 90 -3.32 1.46 0.27
C LYS A 90 -1.81 1.51 0.02
N ILE A 91 -1.36 2.27 -0.96
CA ILE A 91 0.06 2.46 -1.27
C ILE A 91 0.80 3.10 -0.08
N PHE A 92 0.25 4.16 0.49
CA PHE A 92 0.91 4.86 1.60
C PHE A 92 1.02 3.98 2.85
N ASN A 93 -0.04 3.24 3.18
CA ASN A 93 -0.05 2.32 4.32
C ASN A 93 0.88 1.12 4.12
N GLN A 94 1.00 0.64 2.88
CA GLN A 94 2.03 -0.32 2.50
C GLN A 94 3.43 0.20 2.82
N PHE A 95 3.73 1.45 2.49
CA PHE A 95 5.05 2.02 2.81
C PHE A 95 5.22 2.39 4.28
N ASP A 96 4.16 2.70 5.02
CA ASP A 96 4.25 2.80 6.49
C ASP A 96 4.79 1.51 7.09
N PHE A 97 4.32 0.36 6.59
CA PHE A 97 4.84 -0.95 6.97
C PHE A 97 6.24 -1.21 6.41
N SER A 98 6.41 -1.14 5.08
CA SER A 98 7.66 -1.52 4.41
C SER A 98 8.85 -0.67 4.84
N CYS A 99 8.64 0.59 5.22
CA CYS A 99 9.68 1.50 5.71
C CYS A 99 9.81 1.53 7.24
N GLY A 100 8.96 0.78 7.94
CA GLY A 100 8.99 0.60 9.38
C GLY A 100 9.28 -0.85 9.72
N ALA A 101 8.31 -1.52 10.32
CA ALA A 101 8.46 -2.89 10.82
C ALA A 101 8.81 -3.92 9.75
N GLY A 102 8.48 -3.68 8.48
CA GLY A 102 8.79 -4.59 7.38
C GLY A 102 10.15 -4.37 6.74
N PHE A 103 10.90 -3.33 7.10
CA PHE A 103 12.10 -2.96 6.35
C PHE A 103 13.16 -4.07 6.42
N ALA A 104 13.51 -4.51 7.63
CA ALA A 104 14.54 -5.53 7.84
C ALA A 104 14.16 -6.87 7.18
N GLU A 105 12.92 -7.31 7.35
CA GLU A 105 12.45 -8.59 6.78
C GLU A 105 12.52 -8.62 5.25
N PHE A 106 12.30 -7.48 4.59
CA PHE A 106 12.54 -7.39 3.16
C PHE A 106 14.03 -7.40 2.83
N THR A 107 14.82 -6.57 3.51
CA THR A 107 16.22 -6.34 3.13
C THR A 107 17.15 -7.50 3.45
N ASN A 108 16.78 -8.38 4.39
CA ASN A 108 17.58 -9.56 4.74
C ASN A 108 17.65 -10.58 3.60
N ASN A 109 16.59 -10.68 2.79
CA ASN A 109 16.48 -11.60 1.65
C ASN A 109 15.91 -10.87 0.42
N ASP A 110 16.50 -9.71 0.14
CA ASP A 110 16.01 -8.74 -0.84
C ASP A 110 15.98 -9.29 -2.27
N ASP A 111 16.95 -10.14 -2.64
CA ASP A 111 16.96 -10.84 -3.92
C ASP A 111 15.63 -11.58 -4.18
N CYS A 112 15.16 -12.34 -3.19
CA CYS A 112 13.91 -13.06 -3.33
C CYS A 112 12.71 -12.12 -3.25
N ALA A 113 12.69 -11.28 -2.22
CA ALA A 113 11.56 -10.37 -1.98
C ALA A 113 11.32 -9.43 -3.18
N ALA A 114 12.38 -8.88 -3.77
CA ALA A 114 12.32 -8.03 -4.96
C ALA A 114 11.88 -8.80 -6.21
N SER A 115 12.25 -10.07 -6.36
CA SER A 115 11.84 -10.89 -7.51
C SER A 115 10.32 -11.03 -7.63
N VAL A 116 9.59 -10.96 -6.51
CA VAL A 116 8.12 -10.99 -6.49
C VAL A 116 7.54 -9.75 -7.18
N PHE A 117 8.17 -8.59 -7.06
CA PHE A 117 7.74 -7.36 -7.73
C PHE A 117 8.08 -7.31 -9.23
N LEU A 118 8.93 -8.22 -9.70
CA LEU A 118 9.24 -8.37 -11.13
C LEU A 118 8.38 -9.46 -11.80
N THR A 119 8.05 -10.53 -11.06
CA THR A 119 7.47 -11.74 -11.64
C THR A 119 6.11 -12.12 -11.06
N GLY A 120 5.71 -11.59 -9.91
CA GLY A 120 4.47 -11.89 -9.20
C GLY A 120 3.44 -10.76 -9.20
N THR A 121 3.74 -9.64 -9.85
CA THR A 121 2.86 -8.46 -9.87
C THR A 121 1.50 -8.75 -10.47
N SER A 122 1.42 -9.57 -11.51
CA SER A 122 0.13 -9.98 -12.10
C SER A 122 -0.75 -10.71 -11.08
N GLU A 123 -0.19 -11.62 -10.29
CA GLU A 123 -0.90 -12.36 -9.25
C GLU A 123 -1.35 -11.42 -8.12
N MET A 124 -0.51 -10.48 -7.69
CA MET A 124 -0.89 -9.44 -6.73
C MET A 124 -2.04 -8.57 -7.25
N ARG A 125 -2.05 -8.21 -8.55
CA ARG A 125 -3.19 -7.46 -9.15
C ARG A 125 -4.45 -8.32 -9.26
N THR A 126 -4.33 -9.63 -9.47
CA THR A 126 -5.47 -10.55 -9.37
C THR A 126 -6.02 -10.58 -7.94
N CYS A 127 -5.17 -10.61 -6.92
CA CYS A 127 -5.60 -10.52 -5.51
C CYS A 127 -6.41 -9.25 -5.26
N ASP A 128 -5.90 -8.08 -5.68
CA ASP A 128 -6.61 -6.81 -5.55
C ASP A 128 -7.97 -6.82 -6.26
N SER A 129 -8.00 -7.34 -7.48
CA SER A 129 -9.21 -7.37 -8.31
C SER A 129 -10.28 -8.28 -7.69
N ASN A 130 -9.87 -9.42 -7.14
CA ASN A 130 -10.77 -10.35 -6.45
C ASN A 130 -11.34 -9.76 -5.18
N PHE A 131 -10.50 -9.04 -4.40
CA PHE A 131 -10.95 -8.32 -3.22
C PHE A 131 -11.98 -7.24 -3.59
N ALA A 132 -11.64 -6.36 -4.53
CA ALA A 132 -12.54 -5.30 -4.98
C ALA A 132 -13.87 -5.84 -5.53
N ALA A 133 -13.83 -6.93 -6.30
CA ALA A 133 -15.03 -7.59 -6.79
C ALA A 133 -15.88 -8.20 -5.67
N SER A 134 -15.25 -8.71 -4.61
CA SER A 134 -15.96 -9.30 -3.47
C SER A 134 -16.67 -8.25 -2.64
N ILE A 135 -15.99 -7.15 -2.30
CA ILE A 135 -16.58 -6.01 -1.58
C ILE A 135 -17.69 -5.34 -2.40
N LYS A 136 -17.54 -5.27 -3.73
CA LYS A 136 -18.58 -4.71 -4.60
C LYS A 136 -19.83 -5.59 -4.66
N ARG A 137 -19.66 -6.91 -4.62
CA ARG A 137 -20.75 -7.88 -4.74
C ARG A 137 -21.51 -8.07 -3.43
N ASP A 138 -20.81 -8.01 -2.31
CA ASP A 138 -21.35 -8.26 -0.98
C ASP A 138 -21.41 -6.97 -0.18
N SER A 139 -22.63 -6.47 0.05
CA SER A 139 -22.86 -5.26 0.83
C SER A 139 -22.95 -5.52 2.34
N ASP A 140 -22.79 -6.76 2.82
CA ASP A 140 -22.75 -7.07 4.25
C ASP A 140 -21.39 -6.66 4.84
N PRO A 141 -21.34 -5.64 5.73
CA PRO A 141 -20.11 -5.21 6.35
C PRO A 141 -19.44 -6.30 7.21
N LEU A 142 -20.20 -7.30 7.69
CA LEU A 142 -19.67 -8.42 8.49
C LEU A 142 -18.73 -9.31 7.68
N ASN A 143 -18.95 -9.44 6.37
CA ASN A 143 -18.13 -10.26 5.49
C ASN A 143 -16.88 -9.53 4.97
N THR A 144 -16.83 -8.20 5.12
CA THR A 144 -15.68 -7.38 4.67
C THR A 144 -14.36 -7.89 5.25
N CYS A 145 -14.33 -8.23 6.54
CA CYS A 145 -13.10 -8.70 7.18
C CYS A 145 -12.65 -10.07 6.69
N ALA A 146 -13.58 -10.97 6.38
CA ALA A 146 -13.24 -12.25 5.74
C ALA A 146 -12.59 -12.01 4.36
N TYR A 147 -13.05 -11.02 3.60
CA TYR A 147 -12.42 -10.69 2.31
C TYR A 147 -11.04 -10.05 2.48
N VAL A 148 -10.81 -9.26 3.54
CA VAL A 148 -9.46 -8.76 3.87
C VAL A 148 -8.53 -9.92 4.25
N GLU A 149 -9.02 -10.91 4.99
CA GLU A 149 -8.26 -12.14 5.30
C GLU A 149 -7.86 -12.91 4.04
N VAL A 150 -8.79 -13.09 3.12
CA VAL A 150 -8.52 -13.73 1.82
C VAL A 150 -7.51 -12.93 1.01
N ALA A 151 -7.61 -11.60 1.01
CA ALA A 151 -6.69 -10.73 0.28
C ALA A 151 -5.24 -10.89 0.80
N LYS A 152 -5.02 -10.83 2.13
CA LYS A 152 -3.67 -11.04 2.71
C LYS A 152 -3.11 -12.42 2.36
N GLU A 153 -3.94 -13.46 2.36
CA GLU A 153 -3.52 -14.84 2.05
C GLU A 153 -3.17 -15.00 0.58
N CYS A 154 -3.85 -14.27 -0.29
CA CYS A 154 -3.53 -14.23 -1.71
C CYS A 154 -2.13 -13.64 -1.94
N TYR A 155 -1.78 -12.54 -1.27
CA TYR A 155 -0.41 -11.99 -1.32
C TYR A 155 0.61 -12.93 -0.66
N MET A 156 0.29 -13.51 0.49
CA MET A 156 1.13 -14.51 1.14
C MET A 156 1.45 -15.67 0.18
N THR A 157 0.46 -16.15 -0.57
CA THR A 157 0.64 -17.20 -1.59
C THR A 157 1.52 -16.72 -2.75
N ALA A 158 1.32 -15.49 -3.23
CA ALA A 158 2.14 -14.93 -4.31
C ALA A 158 3.64 -14.84 -3.93
N PHE A 159 3.93 -14.48 -2.68
CA PHE A 159 5.28 -14.47 -2.12
C PHE A 159 5.79 -15.89 -1.86
N SER A 160 4.98 -16.77 -1.27
CA SER A 160 5.35 -18.15 -0.97
C SER A 160 5.72 -18.96 -2.21
N LYS A 161 5.09 -18.72 -3.37
CA LYS A 161 5.45 -19.39 -4.63
C LYS A 161 6.91 -19.15 -5.07
N ARG A 162 7.52 -18.05 -4.63
CA ARG A 162 8.86 -17.61 -5.05
C ARG A 162 9.88 -17.68 -3.94
N CYS A 163 9.43 -17.45 -2.71
CA CYS A 163 10.25 -17.26 -1.52
C CYS A 163 9.84 -18.19 -0.38
N SER A 164 9.35 -19.40 -0.66
CA SER A 164 8.95 -20.37 0.37
C SER A 164 10.08 -20.72 1.34
N GLN A 165 11.32 -20.61 0.92
CA GLN A 165 12.51 -20.82 1.74
C GLN A 165 12.82 -19.66 2.73
N TYR A 166 12.09 -18.54 2.63
CA TYR A 166 12.27 -17.33 3.41
C TYR A 166 10.95 -16.93 4.09
N PRO A 167 10.60 -17.56 5.23
CA PRO A 167 9.32 -17.34 5.92
C PRO A 167 9.04 -15.86 6.24
N GLU A 168 10.07 -15.09 6.56
CA GLU A 168 9.99 -13.66 6.84
C GLU A 168 9.61 -12.84 5.60
N VAL A 169 10.05 -13.24 4.39
CA VAL A 169 9.64 -12.61 3.12
C VAL A 169 8.18 -12.96 2.80
N VAL A 170 7.74 -14.18 3.12
CA VAL A 170 6.33 -14.59 2.96
C VAL A 170 5.43 -13.81 3.93
N TRP A 171 5.86 -13.68 5.19
CA TRP A 171 5.20 -12.85 6.18
C TRP A 171 5.17 -11.37 5.79
N TRP A 172 6.25 -10.88 5.18
CA TRP A 172 6.33 -9.53 4.66
C TRP A 172 5.26 -9.31 3.59
N GLY A 173 5.13 -10.21 2.61
CA GLY A 173 4.10 -10.14 1.57
C GLY A 173 2.68 -10.12 2.13
N CYS A 174 2.42 -10.94 3.15
CA CYS A 174 1.16 -10.93 3.89
C CYS A 174 0.88 -9.57 4.54
N ASN A 175 1.85 -9.00 5.25
CA ASN A 175 1.67 -7.71 5.92
C ASN A 175 1.60 -6.54 4.95
N TYR A 176 2.30 -6.60 3.83
CA TYR A 176 2.22 -5.61 2.77
C TYR A 176 0.76 -5.46 2.31
N GLU A 177 0.06 -6.56 2.07
CA GLU A 177 -1.37 -6.48 1.73
C GLU A 177 -2.25 -6.08 2.91
N ARG A 178 -2.05 -6.72 4.07
CA ARG A 178 -2.83 -6.46 5.28
C ARG A 178 -2.80 -4.97 5.64
N MET A 179 -1.62 -4.38 5.76
CA MET A 179 -1.47 -2.98 6.18
C MET A 179 -2.06 -2.01 5.14
N GLY A 180 -1.86 -2.32 3.85
CA GLY A 180 -2.44 -1.55 2.76
C GLY A 180 -3.98 -1.53 2.79
N THR A 181 -4.59 -2.68 3.02
CA THR A 181 -6.05 -2.84 2.89
C THR A 181 -6.78 -2.57 4.21
N GLN A 182 -6.29 -3.10 5.33
CA GLN A 182 -6.93 -2.98 6.66
C GLN A 182 -7.11 -1.52 7.10
N THR A 183 -6.24 -0.59 6.69
CA THR A 183 -6.38 0.82 7.06
C THR A 183 -7.62 1.48 6.43
N ASN A 184 -8.07 0.98 5.27
CA ASN A 184 -9.32 1.40 4.65
C ASN A 184 -10.56 0.74 5.31
N TYR A 185 -10.34 -0.30 6.11
CA TYR A 185 -11.38 -1.07 6.81
C TYR A 185 -11.02 -1.25 8.29
N PRO A 186 -11.01 -0.16 9.08
CA PRO A 186 -10.48 -0.16 10.45
C PRO A 186 -11.23 -1.13 11.39
N GLN A 187 -12.45 -1.53 11.06
CA GLN A 187 -13.20 -2.57 11.77
C GLN A 187 -12.53 -3.95 11.72
N CYS A 188 -11.67 -4.21 10.73
CA CYS A 188 -10.96 -5.47 10.54
C CYS A 188 -9.61 -5.53 11.29
N SER A 189 -9.55 -4.90 12.47
CA SER A 189 -8.30 -4.69 13.21
C SER A 189 -7.63 -5.96 13.74
N GLN A 190 -8.39 -7.06 13.85
CA GLN A 190 -7.96 -8.33 14.45
C GLN A 190 -7.36 -9.32 13.45
N ILE A 191 -7.04 -8.87 12.25
CA ILE A 191 -6.38 -9.69 11.23
C ILE A 191 -4.87 -9.60 11.43
N PHE A 192 -4.21 -10.75 11.47
CA PHE A 192 -2.76 -10.85 11.66
C PHE A 192 -2.12 -11.73 10.60
N CYS A 193 -0.83 -11.49 10.38
CA CYS A 193 0.05 -12.33 9.60
C CYS A 193 1.04 -12.97 10.57
N THR A 194 1.14 -14.29 10.56
CA THR A 194 2.01 -15.06 11.44
C THR A 194 2.97 -15.88 10.61
N TYR A 195 4.21 -15.99 11.06
CA TYR A 195 5.11 -17.07 10.69
C TYR A 195 5.71 -17.60 11.99
N ASN A 196 5.87 -18.92 12.08
CA ASN A 196 6.61 -19.53 13.16
C ASN A 196 8.07 -19.62 12.70
N GLU A 197 8.99 -19.13 13.53
CA GLU A 197 10.43 -19.35 13.36
C GLU A 197 10.81 -20.83 13.50
#